data_AF-A0A3C0X2K6-F1
#
_entry.id   AF-A0A3C0X2K6-F1
#
_cell.length_a   1.000
_cell.length_b   1.000
_cell.length_c   1.000
_cell.angle_alpha   90.00
_cell.angle_beta   90.00
_cell.angle_gamma   90.00
#
_symmetry.space_group_name_H-M   'P 1'
#
loop_
_entity.id
_entity.type
_entity.pdbx_description
1 polymer ?
#
loop_
_entity_poly.entity_id
_entity_poly.type
_entity_poly.pdbx_seq_one_letter_code
_entity_poly.pdbx_strand_id
1 'polypeptide(L)' 'CGLIDKMNDELNIPHTLKEFGVDEAEFNAKVDEIAVNAVGDACTGSNPRAIDPETMAKLFKCTYYGTEVDF' A
#
# COMPACT_ATOMS: atom_id res chain seq x y z
N CYS A 1 3.47 1.65 15.00
CA CYS A 1 4.71 2.16 15.63
C CYS A 1 4.61 3.68 15.59
N GLY A 2 4.34 4.34 16.71
CA GLY A 2 3.85 5.73 16.67
C GLY A 2 4.85 6.80 16.22
N LEU A 3 6.13 6.45 15.95
CA LEU A 3 7.11 7.43 15.50
C LEU A 3 6.84 7.90 14.06
N ILE A 4 6.59 6.96 13.14
CA ILE A 4 6.32 7.28 11.74
C ILE A 4 4.98 8.02 11.61
N ASP A 5 3.96 7.55 12.32
CA ASP A 5 2.63 8.18 12.33
C ASP A 5 2.72 9.63 12.82
N LYS A 6 3.45 9.88 13.91
CA LYS A 6 3.69 11.23 14.42
C LYS A 6 4.44 12.13 13.43
N MET A 7 5.44 11.59 12.73
CA MET A 7 6.18 12.35 11.71
C MET A 7 5.28 12.70 10.52
N ASN A 8 4.40 11.78 10.11
CA ASN A 8 3.41 12.05 9.07
C ASN A 8 2.48 13.20 9.48
N ASP A 9 2.00 13.21 10.73
CA ASP A 9 1.18 14.31 11.26
C ASP A 9 1.91 15.66 11.21
N GLU A 10 3.17 15.71 11.67
CA GLU A 10 3.99 16.94 11.68
C GLU A 10 4.24 17.48 10.26
N LEU A 11 4.31 16.59 9.27
CA LEU A 11 4.53 16.93 7.86
C LEU A 11 3.21 17.08 7.06
N ASN A 12 2.05 16.91 7.69
CA ASN A 12 0.73 16.90 7.04
C ASN A 12 0.61 15.85 5.92
N ILE A 13 1.19 14.67 6.13
CA ILE A 13 1.06 13.51 5.23
C ILE A 13 -0.16 12.69 5.68
N PRO A 14 -1.18 12.50 4.83
CA PRO A 14 -2.33 11.65 5.15
C PRO A 14 -1.92 10.20 5.45
N HIS A 15 -2.65 9.54 6.34
CA HIS A 15 -2.31 8.18 6.78
C HIS A 15 -2.81 7.11 5.81
N THR A 16 -3.69 7.47 4.89
CA THR A 16 -4.26 6.57 3.91
C THR A 16 -4.30 7.20 2.52
N LEU A 17 -4.30 6.36 1.48
CA LEU A 17 -4.51 6.83 0.11
C LEU A 17 -5.92 7.42 -0.09
N LYS A 18 -6.91 6.95 0.68
CA LYS A 18 -8.26 7.50 0.68
C LYS A 18 -8.28 8.94 1.18
N GLU A 19 -7.63 9.23 2.30
CA GLU A 19 -7.49 10.61 2.82
C GLU A 19 -6.61 11.49 1.93
N PHE A 20 -5.65 10.89 1.24
CA PHE A 20 -4.86 11.58 0.21
C PHE A 20 -5.70 12.01 -1.00
N GLY A 21 -6.89 11.40 -1.20
CA GLY A 21 -7.83 11.77 -2.26
C GLY A 21 -7.80 10.88 -3.50
N VAL A 22 -7.24 9.66 -3.39
CA VAL A 22 -7.34 8.66 -4.46
C VAL A 22 -8.79 8.17 -4.55
N ASP A 23 -9.36 8.15 -5.77
CA ASP A 23 -10.72 7.65 -5.99
C ASP A 23 -10.81 6.14 -5.76
N GLU A 24 -11.84 5.71 -5.04
CA GLU A 24 -12.00 4.30 -4.62
C GLU A 24 -12.31 3.39 -5.80
N ALA A 25 -13.10 3.85 -6.78
CA ALA A 25 -13.46 3.04 -7.93
C ALA A 25 -12.25 2.87 -8.85
N GLU A 26 -11.47 3.94 -9.08
CA GLU A 26 -10.23 3.89 -9.84
C GLU A 26 -9.19 3.00 -9.15
N PHE A 27 -9.02 3.14 -7.84
CA PHE A 27 -8.11 2.30 -7.06
C PHE A 27 -8.47 0.81 -7.19
N ASN A 28 -9.73 0.44 -6.93
CA ASN A 28 -10.17 -0.94 -7.00
C ASN A 28 -10.11 -1.50 -8.43
N ALA A 29 -10.28 -0.67 -9.46
CA ALA A 29 -10.14 -1.10 -10.85
C ALA A 29 -8.69 -1.39 -11.26
N LYS A 30 -7.70 -0.76 -10.61
CA LYS A 30 -6.28 -0.84 -11.00
C LYS A 30 -5.39 -1.62 -10.03
N VAL A 31 -5.84 -1.87 -8.80
CA VAL A 31 -4.99 -2.44 -7.73
C VAL A 31 -4.37 -3.79 -8.11
N ASP A 32 -5.10 -4.64 -8.82
CA ASP A 32 -4.60 -5.96 -9.22
C ASP A 32 -3.50 -5.84 -10.29
N GLU A 33 -3.63 -4.91 -11.25
CA GLU A 33 -2.60 -4.64 -12.26
C GLU A 33 -1.34 -4.03 -11.61
N ILE A 34 -1.53 -3.05 -10.71
CA ILE A 34 -0.44 -2.43 -9.97
C ILE A 34 0.30 -3.48 -9.13
N ALA A 35 -0.40 -4.43 -8.53
CA ALA A 35 0.20 -5.51 -7.75
C ALA A 35 1.07 -6.45 -8.61
N VAL A 36 0.62 -6.82 -9.81
CA VAL A 36 1.43 -7.60 -10.75
C VAL A 36 2.69 -6.84 -11.14
N ASN A 37 2.56 -5.56 -11.47
CA ASN A 37 3.69 -4.71 -11.85
C ASN A 37 4.69 -4.54 -10.70
N ALA A 38 4.20 -4.34 -9.47
CA ALA A 38 5.03 -4.20 -8.28
C ALA A 38 5.81 -5.49 -7.98
N VAL A 39 5.17 -6.66 -8.10
CA VAL A 39 5.87 -7.94 -7.90
C VAL A 39 6.90 -8.21 -8.99
N GLY A 40 6.64 -7.76 -10.22
CA GLY A 40 7.58 -7.85 -11.35
C GLY A 40 8.71 -6.83 -11.33
N ASP A 41 8.70 -5.85 -10.42
CA ASP A 41 9.74 -4.83 -10.32
C ASP A 41 11.05 -5.42 -9.80
N ALA A 42 12.17 -4.95 -10.36
CA ALA A 42 13.51 -5.45 -10.01
C ALA A 42 13.84 -5.26 -8.52
N CYS A 43 13.26 -4.24 -7.86
CA CYS A 43 13.47 -3.98 -6.44
C CYS A 43 12.84 -5.07 -5.56
N THR A 44 11.71 -5.67 -5.97
CA THR A 44 10.95 -6.62 -5.15
C THR A 44 11.75 -7.89 -4.85
N GLY A 45 12.59 -8.33 -5.78
CA GLY A 45 13.46 -9.49 -5.58
C GLY A 45 14.50 -9.32 -4.45
N SER A 46 14.77 -8.07 -4.02
CA SER A 46 15.71 -7.77 -2.93
C SER A 46 15.03 -7.65 -1.56
N ASN A 47 13.70 -7.73 -1.50
CA ASN A 47 12.96 -7.63 -0.25
C ASN A 47 13.14 -8.92 0.59
N PRO A 48 13.34 -8.84 1.92
CA PRO A 48 13.58 -10.02 2.76
C PRO A 48 12.39 -10.98 2.86
N ARG A 49 11.19 -10.52 2.49
CA ARG A 49 9.97 -11.33 2.40
C ARG A 49 9.50 -11.35 0.95
N ALA A 50 9.44 -12.55 0.37
CA ALA A 50 8.80 -12.76 -0.93
C ALA A 50 7.28 -12.54 -0.82
N ILE A 51 6.67 -12.10 -1.91
CA ILE A 51 5.25 -11.77 -1.99
C ILE A 51 4.72 -12.08 -3.40
N ASP A 52 3.49 -12.56 -3.49
CA ASP A 52 2.79 -12.78 -4.76
C ASP A 52 1.83 -11.61 -5.08
N PRO A 53 1.32 -11.50 -6.32
CA PRO A 53 0.44 -10.39 -6.71
C PRO A 53 -0.85 -10.31 -5.88
N GLU A 54 -1.44 -11.45 -5.46
CA GLU A 54 -2.66 -11.45 -4.66
C GLU A 54 -2.42 -10.84 -3.26
N THR A 55 -1.32 -11.23 -2.63
CA THR A 55 -0.90 -10.73 -1.33
C THR A 55 -0.47 -9.26 -1.41
N MET A 56 0.19 -8.85 -2.49
CA MET A 56 0.52 -7.45 -2.75
C MET A 56 -0.74 -6.58 -2.93
N ALA A 57 -1.75 -7.07 -3.66
CA ALA A 57 -3.02 -6.37 -3.78
C ALA A 57 -3.75 -6.21 -2.43
N LYS A 58 -3.70 -7.23 -1.56
CA LYS A 58 -4.19 -7.13 -0.16
C LYS A 58 -3.42 -6.06 0.61
N LEU A 59 -2.09 -6.02 0.50
CA LEU A 59 -1.25 -5.01 1.14
C LEU A 59 -1.61 -3.58 0.68
N PHE A 60 -1.81 -3.36 -0.62
CA PHE A 60 -2.26 -2.06 -1.12
C PHE A 60 -3.66 -1.68 -0.63
N LYS A 61 -4.57 -2.64 -0.43
CA LYS A 61 -5.87 -2.35 0.20
C LYS A 61 -5.68 -1.88 1.65
N CYS A 62 -4.74 -2.46 2.39
CA CYS A 62 -4.41 -1.97 3.74
C CYS A 62 -3.94 -0.51 3.73
N THR A 63 -3.12 -0.09 2.75
CA THR A 63 -2.68 1.31 2.64
C THR A 63 -3.79 2.26 2.18
N TYR A 64 -4.77 1.77 1.43
CA TYR A 64 -5.92 2.57 1.00
C TYR A 64 -6.94 2.78 2.13
N TYR A 65 -7.26 1.74 2.90
CA TYR A 65 -8.28 1.80 3.96
C TYR A 65 -7.71 2.09 5.36
N GLY A 66 -6.38 2.08 5.52
CA GLY A 66 -5.73 2.29 6.83
C GLY A 66 -5.91 1.11 7.79
N THR A 67 -6.01 -0.11 7.27
CA THR A 67 -6.16 -1.32 8.09
C THR A 67 -4.80 -1.94 8.39
N GLU A 68 -4.68 -2.62 9.53
CA GLU A 68 -3.46 -3.37 9.86
C GLU A 68 -3.21 -4.53 8.88
N VAL A 69 -1.95 -4.90 8.73
CA VAL A 69 -1.51 -6.05 7.93
C VAL A 69 -1.28 -7.22 8.88
N ASP A 70 -2.08 -8.28 8.77
CA ASP A 70 -2.11 -9.43 9.68
C ASP A 70 -1.77 -10.77 9.01
N PHE A 71 -1.25 -10.73 7.78
CA PHE A 71 -0.96 -11.89 6.94
C PHE A 71 0.52 -12.04 6.55
#